data_AF-A0A6P7MAX0-F1
#
_entry.id   AF-A0A6P7MAX0-F1
#
_cell.length_a   1.000
_cell.length_b   1.000
_cell.length_c   1.000
_cell.angle_alpha   90.00
_cell.angle_beta   90.00
_cell.angle_gamma   90.00
#
_symmetry.space_group_name_H-M   'P 1'
#
loop_
_entity.id
_entity.type
_entity.pdbx_description
1 polymer ?
#
loop_
_entity_poly.entity_id
_entity_poly.type
_entity_poly.pdbx_seq_one_letter_code
_entity_poly.pdbx_strand_id
1 'polypeptide(L)'
;MSKNLLPRNTELHKGDFLLSNNNEWKAIFQGDGNFVIYGWKPVWASDTCGSDVFRLIMQDDCNLVMYSQCGTPRWNTSTCNPGSHMCCLHLSDDGKLQVYKSGQTIWSSANSKGTKV
;
A
#
# COMPACT_ATOMS: atom_id res chain seq x y z
N MET A 1 -9.89 -2.06 15.12
CA MET A 1 -8.52 -2.58 15.31
C MET A 1 -7.75 -2.33 14.02
N SER A 2 -6.70 -1.52 14.05
CA SER A 2 -5.76 -1.38 12.93
C SER A 2 -4.96 -2.67 12.80
N LYS A 3 -4.88 -3.23 11.58
CA LYS A 3 -4.08 -4.42 11.28
C LYS A 3 -2.79 -3.99 10.59
N ASN A 4 -1.74 -4.78 10.72
CA ASN A 4 -0.50 -4.60 9.97
C ASN A 4 -0.60 -5.11 8.52
N LEU A 5 -1.77 -5.57 8.08
CA LEU A 5 -1.97 -6.20 6.78
C LEU A 5 -3.26 -5.74 6.08
N LEU A 6 -3.19 -5.62 4.76
CA LEU A 6 -4.32 -5.42 3.85
C LEU A 6 -4.47 -6.68 2.98
N PRO A 7 -5.49 -7.53 3.22
CA PRO A 7 -5.72 -8.72 2.42
C PRO A 7 -6.06 -8.41 0.95
N ARG A 8 -5.91 -9.41 0.08
CA ARG A 8 -6.47 -9.39 -1.28
C ARG A 8 -7.94 -8.95 -1.31
N ASN A 9 -8.31 -8.20 -2.34
CA ASN A 9 -9.66 -7.67 -2.57
C ASN A 9 -10.17 -6.79 -1.43
N THR A 10 -9.27 -6.17 -0.68
CA THR A 10 -9.60 -5.15 0.32
C THR A 10 -8.87 -3.86 0.01
N GLU A 11 -9.45 -2.76 0.48
CA GLU A 11 -9.01 -1.43 0.14
C GLU A 11 -8.93 -0.53 1.37
N LEU A 12 -8.12 0.51 1.24
CA LEU A 12 -8.01 1.61 2.17
C LEU A 12 -8.59 2.86 1.50
N HIS A 13 -9.38 3.59 2.28
CA HIS A 13 -9.83 4.93 1.97
C HIS A 13 -9.00 5.96 2.71
N LYS A 14 -9.17 7.23 2.32
CA LYS A 14 -8.50 8.34 2.99
C LYS A 14 -8.83 8.33 4.48
N GLY A 15 -7.79 8.40 5.31
CA GLY A 15 -7.86 8.29 6.77
C GLY A 15 -7.52 6.89 7.28
N ASP A 16 -7.68 5.84 6.47
CA ASP A 16 -7.36 4.48 6.87
C ASP A 16 -5.85 4.24 6.93
N PHE A 17 -5.45 3.31 7.80
CA PHE A 17 -4.05 3.03 8.03
C PHE A 17 -3.80 1.58 8.45
N LEU A 18 -2.57 1.14 8.18
CA LEU A 18 -1.97 -0.03 8.77
C LEU A 18 -1.06 0.41 9.91
N LEU A 19 -0.98 -0.42 10.95
CA LEU A 19 -0.10 -0.22 12.10
C LEU A 19 0.74 -1.48 12.28
N SER A 20 2.05 -1.36 12.44
CA SER A 20 2.94 -2.50 12.72
C SER A 20 2.61 -3.14 14.08
N ASN A 21 3.03 -4.39 14.29
CA ASN A 21 2.71 -5.12 15.52
C ASN A 21 3.39 -4.51 16.75
N ASN A 22 4.59 -3.94 16.55
CA ASN A 22 5.30 -3.18 17.59
C ASN A 22 4.73 -1.76 17.83
N ASN A 23 3.73 -1.32 17.05
CA ASN A 23 3.13 0.02 17.09
C ASN A 23 4.09 1.19 16.78
N GLU A 24 5.28 0.93 16.26
CA GLU A 24 6.27 1.97 15.94
C GLU A 24 6.08 2.57 14.53
N TRP A 25 5.40 1.84 13.65
CA TRP A 25 5.26 2.21 12.24
C TRP A 25 3.80 2.28 11.82
N LYS A 26 3.47 3.33 11.08
CA LYS A 26 2.12 3.56 10.56
C LYS A 26 2.19 3.86 9.06
N ALA A 27 1.46 3.09 8.26
CA ALA A 27 1.23 3.39 6.85
C ALA A 27 -0.18 3.94 6.69
N ILE A 28 -0.33 5.21 6.32
CA ILE A 28 -1.62 5.90 6.27
C ILE A 28 -1.91 6.43 4.87
N PHE A 29 -3.13 6.24 4.40
CA PHE A 29 -3.63 6.90 3.21
C PHE A 29 -4.21 8.25 3.61
N GLN A 30 -3.47 9.32 3.35
CA GLN A 30 -3.76 10.65 3.84
C GLN A 30 -4.86 11.33 3.01
N GLY A 31 -5.50 12.36 3.60
CA GLY A 31 -6.59 13.09 2.97
C GLY A 31 -6.20 13.81 1.67
N ASP A 32 -4.92 14.18 1.55
CA ASP A 32 -4.31 14.80 0.37
C ASP A 32 -4.05 13.83 -0.79
N GLY A 33 -4.35 12.53 -0.62
CA GLY A 33 -4.12 11.50 -1.62
C GLY A 33 -2.73 10.88 -1.60
N ASN A 34 -1.90 11.19 -0.60
CA ASN A 34 -0.60 10.54 -0.43
C ASN A 34 -0.72 9.29 0.44
N PHE A 35 0.03 8.23 0.13
CA PHE A 35 0.19 7.08 1.02
C PHE A 35 1.58 7.10 1.62
N VAL A 36 1.66 7.21 2.94
CA VAL A 36 2.89 7.56 3.63
C VAL A 36 3.15 6.60 4.78
N ILE A 37 4.41 6.16 4.90
CA ILE A 37 4.89 5.39 6.05
C ILE A 37 5.59 6.35 7.01
N TYR A 38 5.13 6.36 8.25
CA TYR A 38 5.68 7.10 9.37
C TYR A 38 6.32 6.14 10.37
N GLY A 39 7.52 6.49 10.83
CA GLY A 39 7.99 6.17 12.17
C GLY A 39 7.92 7.43 13.02
N TRP A 40 9.03 7.85 13.63
CA TRP A 40 9.15 9.19 14.24
C TRP A 40 9.08 10.35 13.22
N LYS A 41 9.39 10.05 11.95
CA LYS A 41 9.27 10.95 10.79
C LYS A 41 8.74 10.17 9.58
N PRO A 42 8.26 10.84 8.53
CA PRO A 42 7.96 10.14 7.27
C PRO A 42 9.23 9.52 6.69
N VAL A 43 9.18 8.25 6.34
CA VAL A 43 10.32 7.51 5.75
C VAL A 43 10.08 7.11 4.30
N TRP A 44 8.81 7.04 3.88
CA TRP A 44 8.43 6.70 2.52
C TRP A 44 7.07 7.33 2.18
N ALA A 45 6.89 7.69 0.92
CA ALA A 45 5.62 8.16 0.36
C ALA A 45 5.46 7.63 -1.07
N SER A 46 4.21 7.49 -1.51
CA SER A 46 3.84 7.19 -2.90
C SER A 46 4.04 8.39 -3.84
N ASP A 47 4.23 9.58 -3.27
CA ASP A 47 4.41 10.85 -3.98
C ASP A 47 3.20 11.14 -4.91
N THR A 48 2.01 10.91 -4.37
CA THR A 48 0.70 11.10 -5.01
C THR A 48 -0.11 12.23 -4.33
N CYS A 49 0.52 13.05 -3.50
CA CYS A 49 -0.12 14.21 -2.88
C CYS A 49 -0.71 15.15 -3.94
N GLY A 50 -1.92 15.66 -3.68
CA GLY A 50 -2.65 16.54 -4.60
C GLY A 50 -3.27 15.82 -5.81
N SER A 51 -3.14 14.50 -5.93
CA SER A 51 -3.83 13.73 -6.97
C SER A 51 -5.28 13.43 -6.59
N ASP A 52 -6.08 13.05 -7.59
CA ASP A 52 -7.50 12.70 -7.47
C ASP A 52 -7.73 11.27 -6.96
N VAL A 53 -6.72 10.62 -6.38
CA VAL A 53 -6.85 9.27 -5.84
C VAL A 53 -7.88 9.23 -4.72
N PHE A 54 -8.71 8.19 -4.78
CA PHE A 54 -9.86 7.99 -3.92
C PHE A 54 -9.71 6.73 -3.05
N ARG A 55 -9.07 5.68 -3.59
CA ARG A 55 -8.89 4.39 -2.90
C ARG A 55 -7.56 3.75 -3.25
N LEU A 56 -7.01 2.98 -2.31
CA LEU A 56 -5.85 2.11 -2.47
C LEU A 56 -6.30 0.66 -2.27
N ILE A 57 -6.15 -0.21 -3.27
CA ILE A 57 -6.65 -1.58 -3.23
C ILE A 57 -5.54 -2.60 -3.47
N MET A 58 -5.50 -3.65 -2.66
CA MET A 58 -4.72 -4.85 -2.93
C MET A 58 -5.53 -5.76 -3.86
N GLN A 59 -5.25 -5.73 -5.15
CA GLN A 59 -6.07 -6.39 -6.16
C GLN A 59 -5.89 -7.91 -6.20
N ASP A 60 -6.83 -8.56 -6.87
CA ASP A 60 -6.89 -10.00 -7.09
C ASP A 60 -5.64 -10.55 -7.80
N ASP A 61 -5.06 -9.76 -8.69
CA ASP A 61 -3.86 -10.07 -9.48
C ASP A 61 -2.54 -9.80 -8.72
N CYS A 62 -2.61 -9.48 -7.43
CA CYS A 62 -1.48 -9.13 -6.58
C CYS A 62 -0.79 -7.81 -6.93
N ASN A 63 -1.46 -6.92 -7.67
CA ASN A 63 -1.04 -5.53 -7.79
C ASN A 63 -1.65 -4.67 -6.68
N LEU A 64 -0.86 -3.82 -6.04
CA LEU A 64 -1.37 -2.78 -5.15
C LEU A 64 -1.54 -1.50 -5.97
N VAL A 65 -2.75 -0.98 -6.06
CA VAL A 65 -3.08 0.11 -6.99
C VAL A 65 -3.89 1.22 -6.32
N MET A 66 -3.55 2.47 -6.62
CA MET A 66 -4.38 3.63 -6.30
C MET A 66 -5.22 4.03 -7.50
N TYR A 67 -6.51 4.24 -7.26
CA TYR A 67 -7.46 4.66 -8.27
C TYR A 67 -8.08 6.01 -7.94
N SER A 68 -8.35 6.80 -8.98
CA SER A 68 -9.25 7.95 -8.90
C SER A 68 -10.70 7.50 -8.73
N GLN A 69 -11.59 8.44 -8.42
CA GLN A 69 -13.03 8.18 -8.31
C GLN A 69 -13.65 7.67 -9.63
N CYS A 70 -13.06 8.02 -10.78
CA CYS A 70 -13.48 7.55 -12.10
C CYS A 70 -12.93 6.16 -12.46
N GLY A 71 -12.19 5.50 -11.55
CA GLY A 71 -11.58 4.20 -11.82
C GLY A 71 -10.30 4.26 -12.64
N THR A 72 -9.68 5.44 -12.78
CA THR A 72 -8.39 5.59 -13.47
C THR A 72 -7.24 5.27 -12.51
N PRO A 73 -6.31 4.35 -12.84
CA PRO A 73 -5.16 4.10 -12.00
C PRO A 73 -4.22 5.31 -12.01
N ARG A 74 -3.68 5.68 -10.85
CA ARG A 74 -2.73 6.80 -10.70
C ARG A 74 -1.37 6.37 -10.16
N TRP A 75 -1.34 5.24 -9.46
CA TRP A 75 -0.11 4.68 -8.90
C TRP A 75 -0.26 3.17 -8.71
N ASN A 76 0.81 2.40 -8.89
CA ASN A 76 0.83 0.97 -8.59
C ASN A 76 2.22 0.42 -8.24
N THR A 77 2.27 -0.79 -7.69
CA THR A 77 3.51 -1.51 -7.37
C THR A 77 4.11 -2.29 -8.53
N SER A 78 3.44 -2.33 -9.69
CA SER A 78 3.82 -3.13 -10.87
C SER A 78 4.01 -4.63 -10.55
N THR A 79 3.22 -5.17 -9.62
CA THR A 79 3.32 -6.56 -9.14
C THR A 79 2.24 -7.48 -9.70
N CYS A 80 1.56 -7.06 -10.77
CA CYS A 80 0.51 -7.88 -11.39
C CYS A 80 1.08 -9.25 -11.79
N ASN A 81 0.46 -10.29 -11.25
CA ASN A 81 0.87 -11.67 -11.47
C ASN A 81 -0.36 -12.58 -11.27
N PRO A 82 -1.19 -12.72 -12.32
CA PRO A 82 -2.43 -13.47 -12.27
C PRO A 82 -2.19 -14.96 -11.93
N GLY A 83 -3.15 -15.58 -11.25
CA GLY A 83 -3.09 -17.00 -10.87
C GLY A 83 -2.60 -17.28 -9.44
N SER A 84 -2.37 -16.25 -8.62
CA SER A 84 -2.07 -16.43 -7.20
C SER A 84 -3.22 -15.98 -6.32
N HIS A 85 -3.59 -16.86 -5.39
CA HIS A 85 -4.72 -16.64 -4.48
C HIS A 85 -4.29 -16.09 -3.12
N MET A 86 -2.98 -15.93 -2.87
CA MET A 86 -2.44 -15.60 -1.55
C MET A 86 -1.48 -14.43 -1.62
N CYS A 87 -2.03 -13.23 -1.83
CA CYS A 87 -1.27 -12.00 -1.68
C CYS A 87 -1.93 -11.00 -0.74
N CYS A 88 -1.08 -10.22 -0.09
CA CYS A 88 -1.48 -9.18 0.83
C CYS A 88 -0.41 -8.08 0.84
N LEU A 89 -0.83 -6.89 1.25
CA LEU A 89 0.08 -5.85 1.69
C LEU A 89 0.36 -6.08 3.18
N HIS A 90 1.61 -5.92 3.58
CA HIS A 90 2.04 -6.06 4.96
C HIS A 90 2.96 -4.89 5.33
N LEU A 91 2.74 -4.28 6.50
CA LEU A 91 3.66 -3.35 7.13
C LEU A 91 4.47 -4.10 8.18
N SER A 92 5.77 -4.25 7.94
CA SER A 92 6.67 -4.93 8.87
C SER A 92 7.01 -4.06 10.09
N ASP A 93 7.47 -4.70 11.16
CA ASP A 93 7.97 -4.04 12.38
C ASP A 93 9.27 -3.24 12.15
N ASP A 94 9.88 -3.37 10.96
CA ASP A 94 11.03 -2.57 10.51
C ASP A 94 10.63 -1.35 9.66
N GLY A 95 9.33 -1.04 9.55
CA GLY A 95 8.84 0.11 8.78
C GLY A 95 8.86 -0.09 7.27
N LYS A 96 8.88 -1.34 6.79
CA LYS A 96 8.82 -1.66 5.36
C LYS A 96 7.42 -2.08 4.99
N LEU A 97 6.90 -1.47 3.94
CA LEU A 97 5.65 -1.89 3.33
C LEU A 97 5.98 -2.89 2.21
N GLN A 98 5.34 -4.05 2.25
CA GLN A 98 5.72 -5.20 1.43
C GLN A 98 4.48 -5.82 0.80
N VAL A 99 4.54 -6.10 -0.50
CA VAL A 99 3.58 -6.99 -1.13
C VAL A 99 4.12 -8.41 -0.96
N TYR A 100 3.43 -9.19 -0.15
CA TYR A 100 3.71 -10.61 0.03
C TYR A 100 2.84 -11.43 -0.90
N LYS A 101 3.43 -12.48 -1.46
CA LYS A 101 2.78 -13.47 -2.30
C LYS A 101 3.36 -14.85 -2.02
N SER A 102 2.52 -15.82 -1.65
CA SER A 102 2.93 -17.23 -1.46
C SER A 102 4.21 -17.41 -0.61
N GLY A 103 4.37 -16.64 0.47
CA GLY A 103 5.55 -16.68 1.35
C GLY A 103 6.77 -15.88 0.88
N GLN A 104 6.68 -15.18 -0.25
CA GLN A 104 7.76 -14.34 -0.78
C GLN A 104 7.34 -12.89 -0.89
N THR A 105 8.27 -11.98 -0.62
CA THR A 105 8.10 -10.54 -0.86
C THR A 105 8.41 -10.26 -2.33
N ILE A 106 7.41 -9.78 -3.08
CA ILE A 106 7.56 -9.45 -4.50
C ILE A 106 7.77 -7.95 -4.75
N TRP A 107 7.46 -7.12 -3.75
CA TRP A 107 7.74 -5.69 -3.77
C TRP A 107 7.95 -5.18 -2.35
N SER A 108 8.82 -4.17 -2.19
CA SER A 108 9.13 -3.55 -0.90
C SER A 108 9.38 -2.06 -1.06
N SER A 109 8.81 -1.26 -0.16
CA SER A 109 9.03 0.20 -0.10
C SER A 109 10.48 0.58 0.18
N ALA A 110 11.28 -0.34 0.73
CA ALA A 110 12.72 -0.12 0.96
C ALA A 110 13.50 0.11 -0.34
N ASN A 111 13.03 -0.48 -1.45
CA ASN A 111 13.76 -0.50 -2.72
C ASN A 111 12.94 0.07 -3.88
N SER A 112 11.72 0.54 -3.63
CA SER A 112 10.82 1.04 -4.68
C SER A 112 9.88 2.12 -4.16
N LYS A 113 9.56 3.08 -5.02
CA LYS A 113 8.51 4.10 -4.81
C LYS A 113 7.18 3.71 -5.46
N GLY A 114 7.12 2.54 -6.09
CA GLY A 114 6.07 2.21 -7.06
C GLY A 114 6.15 3.10 -8.29
N THR A 115 5.11 3.04 -9.11
CA THR A 115 5.05 3.69 -10.42
C THR A 115 3.80 4.56 -10.49
N LYS A 116 3.96 5.85 -10.77
CA LYS A 116 2.85 6.74 -11.12
C LYS A 116 2.42 6.48 -12.56
N VAL A 117 1.11 6.62 -12.83
CA VAL A 117 0.47 6.39 -14.14
C VAL A 117 -0.24 7.65 -14.59
#